data_AF-A0A8S3JN84-F1
#
_entry.id   AF-A0A8S3JN84-F1
#
_cell.length_a   1.000
_cell.length_b   1.000
_cell.length_c   1.000
_cell.angle_alpha   90.00
_cell.angle_beta   90.00
_cell.angle_gamma   90.00
#
_symmetry.space_group_name_H-M   'P 1'
#
loop_
_entity.id
_entity.type
_entity.pdbx_description
1 polymer ?
#
loop_
_entity_poly.entity_id
_entity_poly.type
_entity_poly.pdbx_seq_one_letter_code
_entity_poly.pdbx_strand_id
1 'polypeptide(L)'
;MALQKVVFLPYAYVMDKYRFALFRHQINHDEELNAKWWEFRIRYGGIMPPVERNNRVNFDPGAKYHISTNTPYARYFIAHILQFQFYRAMCRLQGQTKRLHMCDIYGNKYVGERFKEMLAMGNSKPWSKVLKTLTGDTKLESQAVLDFFQPLHQWLKMENLARGYPVGWM
;
A
#
# COMPACT_ATOMS: atom_id res chain seq x y z
N MET A 1 8.64 -1.43 -11.17
CA MET A 1 7.41 -0.82 -10.58
C MET A 1 6.62 -1.79 -9.71
N ALA A 2 6.06 -2.89 -10.23
CA ALA A 2 5.17 -3.76 -9.43
C ALA A 2 5.84 -4.41 -8.21
N LEU A 3 7.10 -4.87 -8.36
CA LEU A 3 7.89 -5.42 -7.25
C LEU A 3 8.06 -4.46 -6.06
N GLN A 4 8.00 -3.15 -6.31
CA GLN A 4 8.09 -2.15 -5.25
C GLN A 4 6.71 -1.68 -4.76
N LYS A 5 5.74 -1.53 -5.66
CA LYS A 5 4.45 -0.91 -5.34
C LYS A 5 3.37 -1.89 -4.93
N VAL A 6 3.30 -3.05 -5.58
CA VAL A 6 2.27 -4.08 -5.32
C VAL A 6 2.70 -4.98 -4.17
N VAL A 7 3.94 -5.50 -4.21
CA VAL A 7 4.47 -6.41 -3.17
C VAL A 7 4.55 -5.73 -1.79
N PHE A 8 4.70 -4.41 -1.75
CA PHE A 8 4.76 -3.65 -0.50
C PHE A 8 3.39 -3.51 0.19
N LEU A 9 2.28 -3.53 -0.54
CA LEU A 9 0.94 -3.34 0.05
C LEU A 9 0.60 -4.35 1.17
N PRO A 10 0.75 -5.67 0.99
CA PRO A 10 0.48 -6.63 2.07
C PRO A 10 1.42 -6.44 3.25
N TYR A 11 2.70 -6.14 3.01
CA TYR A 11 3.67 -5.86 4.06
C TYR A 11 3.27 -4.64 4.90
N ALA A 12 2.87 -3.54 4.25
CA ALA A 12 2.44 -2.33 4.92
C ALA A 12 1.12 -2.51 5.68
N TYR A 13 0.20 -3.30 5.14
CA TYR A 13 -1.07 -3.62 5.80
C TYR A 13 -0.85 -4.42 7.08
N VAL A 14 0.01 -5.45 7.05
CA VAL A 14 0.29 -6.32 8.20
C VAL A 14 0.87 -5.55 9.38
N MET A 15 1.73 -4.55 9.15
CA MET A 15 2.41 -3.79 10.21
C MET A 15 1.44 -3.20 11.23
N ASP A 16 0.51 -2.34 10.77
CA ASP A 16 -0.44 -1.71 11.68
C ASP A 16 -1.62 -2.64 12.00
N LYS A 17 -1.93 -3.65 11.16
CA LYS A 17 -2.88 -4.70 11.55
C LYS A 17 -2.41 -5.46 12.79
N TYR A 18 -1.13 -5.85 12.82
CA TYR A 18 -0.48 -6.47 13.97
C TYR A 18 -0.53 -5.55 15.19
N ARG A 19 -0.10 -4.28 15.05
CA ARG A 19 -0.12 -3.32 16.16
C ARG A 19 -1.53 -3.04 16.68
N PHE A 20 -2.53 -2.94 15.81
CA PHE A 20 -3.91 -2.73 16.23
C PHE A 20 -4.46 -3.95 16.98
N ALA A 21 -4.14 -5.17 16.55
CA ALA A 21 -4.51 -6.37 17.29
C ALA A 21 -3.83 -6.39 18.66
N LEU A 22 -2.54 -6.03 18.73
CA LEU A 22 -1.79 -5.90 19.99
C LEU A 22 -2.43 -4.88 20.93
N PHE A 23 -2.66 -3.64 20.46
CA PHE A 23 -3.23 -2.56 21.26
C PHE A 23 -4.70 -2.78 21.66
N ARG A 24 -5.40 -3.72 21.00
CA ARG A 24 -6.76 -4.13 21.36
C ARG A 24 -6.77 -5.37 22.26
N HIS A 25 -5.62 -5.81 22.77
CA HIS A 25 -5.48 -7.00 23.61
C HIS A 25 -5.97 -8.28 22.94
N GLN A 26 -5.82 -8.38 21.61
CA GLN A 26 -6.15 -9.57 20.82
C GLN A 26 -4.94 -10.50 20.62
N ILE A 27 -3.81 -10.16 21.22
CA ILE A 27 -2.56 -10.92 21.19
C ILE A 27 -2.10 -11.07 22.63
N ASN A 28 -1.89 -12.29 23.10
CA ASN A 28 -1.26 -12.51 24.39
C ASN A 28 0.22 -12.04 24.33
N HIS A 29 0.56 -11.05 25.15
CA HIS A 29 1.90 -10.46 25.18
C HIS A 29 2.99 -11.46 25.60
N ASP A 30 2.66 -12.43 26.44
CA ASP A 30 3.65 -13.36 27.00
C ASP A 30 3.94 -14.56 26.07
N GLU A 31 3.02 -14.82 25.12
CA GLU A 31 3.03 -16.09 24.38
C GLU A 31 2.90 -15.94 22.86
N GLU A 32 2.27 -14.88 22.37
CA GLU A 32 1.77 -14.82 20.98
C GLU A 32 2.36 -13.70 20.12
N LEU A 33 3.21 -12.82 20.66
CA LEU A 33 3.77 -11.68 19.92
C LEU A 33 4.39 -12.10 18.58
N ASN A 34 5.23 -13.13 18.58
CA ASN A 34 5.93 -13.54 17.38
C ASN A 34 5.09 -14.47 16.49
N ALA A 35 4.32 -15.39 17.08
CA ALA A 35 3.43 -16.28 16.35
C ALA A 35 2.38 -15.49 15.56
N LYS A 36 1.74 -14.50 16.20
CA LYS A 36 0.71 -13.71 15.53
C LYS A 36 1.27 -12.85 14.42
N TRP A 37 2.50 -12.36 14.60
CA TRP A 37 3.23 -11.68 13.54
C TRP A 37 3.40 -12.57 12.31
N TRP A 38 3.90 -13.80 12.48
CA TRP A 38 4.09 -14.72 11.35
C TRP A 38 2.78 -15.24 10.76
N GLU A 39 1.74 -15.45 11.57
CA GLU A 39 0.38 -15.74 11.07
C GLU A 39 -0.07 -14.65 10.07
N PHE A 40 0.11 -13.38 10.41
CA PHE A 40 -0.26 -12.28 9.51
C PHE A 40 0.67 -12.16 8.31
N ARG A 41 1.98 -12.39 8.46
CA ARG A 41 2.95 -12.37 7.36
C ARG A 41 2.67 -13.48 6.34
N ILE A 42 2.27 -14.67 6.78
CA ILE A 42 1.81 -15.75 5.91
C ILE A 42 0.48 -15.35 5.29
N ARG A 43 -0.56 -15.08 6.09
CA ARG A 43 -1.93 -14.85 5.60
C ARG A 43 -2.04 -13.75 4.54
N TYR A 44 -1.31 -12.65 4.71
CA TYR A 44 -1.39 -11.50 3.80
C TYR A 44 -0.25 -11.41 2.81
N GLY A 45 0.94 -11.90 3.16
CA GLY A 45 2.16 -11.74 2.37
C GLY A 45 2.70 -13.01 1.72
N GLY A 46 2.20 -14.19 2.09
CA GLY A 46 2.62 -15.46 1.52
C GLY A 46 4.07 -15.83 1.82
N ILE A 47 4.56 -15.40 2.98
CA ILE A 47 5.94 -15.63 3.40
C ILE A 47 5.99 -16.21 4.80
N MET A 48 6.94 -17.12 5.00
CA MET A 48 7.19 -17.80 6.26
C MET A 48 8.62 -17.54 6.73
N PRO A 49 8.91 -17.68 8.04
CA PRO A 49 10.28 -17.57 8.50
C PRO A 49 11.12 -18.72 7.92
N PRO A 50 12.37 -18.46 7.49
CA PRO A 50 13.23 -19.51 6.92
C PRO A 50 13.78 -20.49 7.98
N VAL A 51 13.62 -20.15 9.26
CA VAL A 51 14.00 -20.97 10.41
C VAL A 51 12.86 -20.94 11.43
N GLU A 52 12.75 -21.98 12.24
CA GLU A 52 11.78 -22.00 13.33
C GLU A 52 12.01 -20.82 14.28
N ARG A 53 10.90 -20.22 14.75
CA ARG A 53 10.93 -19.10 15.69
C ARG A 53 10.34 -19.54 17.02
N ASN A 54 11.02 -19.17 18.11
CA ASN A 54 10.56 -19.43 19.46
C ASN A 54 9.91 -18.16 20.02
N ASN A 55 8.61 -18.22 20.30
CA ASN A 55 7.82 -17.08 20.77
C ASN A 55 8.31 -16.48 22.09
N ARG A 56 8.99 -17.26 22.94
CA ARG A 56 9.49 -16.78 24.25
C ARG A 56 10.75 -15.91 24.14
N VAL A 57 11.50 -16.05 23.05
CA VAL A 57 12.81 -15.37 22.88
C VAL A 57 12.88 -14.50 21.63
N ASN A 58 12.00 -14.71 20.65
CA ASN A 58 11.99 -13.95 19.41
C ASN A 58 10.90 -12.88 19.42
N PHE A 59 11.27 -11.69 18.95
CA PHE A 59 10.35 -10.58 18.70
C PHE A 59 10.69 -9.94 17.34
N ASP A 60 10.41 -10.67 16.27
CA ASP A 60 10.63 -10.26 14.88
C ASP A 60 10.01 -8.92 14.48
N PRO A 61 8.77 -8.56 14.91
CA PRO A 61 8.25 -7.23 14.58
C PRO A 61 9.15 -6.13 15.16
N GLY A 62 9.81 -6.34 16.30
CA GLY A 62 10.76 -5.38 16.89
C GLY A 62 11.99 -5.09 16.03
N ALA A 63 12.38 -6.02 15.14
CA ALA A 63 13.46 -5.80 14.18
C ALA A 63 13.09 -4.82 13.07
N LYS A 64 11.82 -4.39 12.97
CA LYS A 64 11.41 -3.30 12.08
C LYS A 64 11.45 -1.96 12.80
N TYR A 65 12.26 -1.03 12.28
CA TYR A 65 12.41 0.35 12.75
C TYR A 65 11.10 1.02 13.23
N HIS A 66 10.02 0.94 12.44
CA HIS A 66 8.77 1.61 12.76
C HIS A 66 8.03 1.02 13.95
N ILE A 67 8.24 -0.26 14.25
CA ILE A 67 7.70 -0.90 15.45
C ILE A 67 8.49 -0.41 16.67
N SER A 68 9.82 -0.49 16.62
CA SER A 68 10.69 -0.10 17.74
C SER A 68 10.69 1.40 18.04
N THR A 69 10.47 2.25 17.03
CA THR A 69 10.35 3.71 17.19
C THR A 69 8.90 4.19 17.31
N ASN A 70 7.94 3.28 17.47
CA ASN A 70 6.51 3.58 17.59
C ASN A 70 5.94 4.50 16.49
N THR A 71 6.45 4.41 15.26
CA THR A 71 5.98 5.21 14.13
C THR A 71 4.79 4.52 13.43
N PRO A 72 3.59 5.13 13.33
CA PRO A 72 2.44 4.56 12.59
C PRO A 72 2.77 4.15 11.15
N TYR A 73 2.40 2.93 10.73
CA TYR A 73 2.75 2.38 9.42
C TYR A 73 1.66 2.51 8.36
N ALA A 74 0.38 2.67 8.77
CA ALA A 74 -0.78 2.78 7.88
C ALA A 74 -0.62 3.94 6.88
N ARG A 75 0.14 4.97 7.24
CA ARG A 75 0.53 6.08 6.35
C ARG A 75 1.13 5.58 5.03
N TYR A 76 1.93 4.52 5.05
CA TYR A 76 2.57 3.99 3.85
C TYR A 76 1.57 3.24 2.97
N PHE A 77 0.65 2.47 3.55
CA PHE A 77 -0.40 1.78 2.81
C PHE A 77 -1.33 2.79 2.12
N ILE A 78 -1.80 3.79 2.87
CA ILE A 78 -2.68 4.86 2.36
C ILE A 78 -1.95 5.68 1.29
N ALA A 79 -0.68 6.06 1.53
CA ALA A 79 0.11 6.80 0.55
C ALA A 79 0.31 6.01 -0.75
N HIS A 80 0.46 4.69 -0.70
CA HIS A 80 0.55 3.87 -1.91
C HIS A 80 -0.72 3.95 -2.74
N ILE A 81 -1.90 3.94 -2.14
CA ILE A 81 -3.16 4.08 -2.89
C ILE A 81 -3.33 5.52 -3.40
N LEU A 82 -3.14 6.52 -2.53
CA LEU A 82 -3.26 7.94 -2.89
C LEU A 82 -2.29 8.34 -4.00
N GLN A 83 -1.07 7.80 -4.02
CA GLN A 83 -0.09 8.10 -5.06
C GLN A 83 -0.66 7.85 -6.46
N PHE A 84 -1.30 6.69 -6.69
CA PHE A 84 -1.89 6.38 -7.99
C PHE A 84 -3.16 7.20 -8.24
N GLN A 85 -3.96 7.46 -7.21
CA GLN A 85 -5.17 8.28 -7.33
C GLN A 85 -4.85 9.73 -7.74
N PHE A 86 -3.85 10.35 -7.10
CA PHE A 86 -3.32 11.65 -7.48
C PHE A 86 -2.73 11.63 -8.88
N TYR A 87 -1.89 10.64 -9.18
CA TYR A 87 -1.27 10.53 -10.50
C TYR A 87 -2.30 10.39 -11.61
N ARG A 88 -3.33 9.55 -11.43
CA ARG A 88 -4.44 9.42 -12.39
C ARG A 88 -5.20 10.73 -12.57
N ALA A 89 -5.48 11.46 -11.50
CA ALA A 89 -6.14 12.75 -11.57
C ALA A 89 -5.30 13.77 -12.34
N MET A 90 -4.01 13.88 -12.02
CA MET A 90 -3.08 14.77 -12.72
C MET A 90 -2.93 14.44 -14.20
N CYS A 91 -2.87 13.15 -14.56
CA CYS A 91 -2.85 12.71 -15.95
C CYS A 91 -4.15 13.07 -16.71
N ARG A 92 -5.30 13.06 -16.03
CA ARG A 92 -6.58 13.51 -16.61
C ARG A 92 -6.61 15.02 -16.80
N LEU A 93 -6.08 15.80 -15.85
CA LEU A 93 -6.02 17.26 -15.93
C LEU A 93 -5.23 17.76 -17.15
N GLN A 94 -4.23 17.01 -17.61
CA GLN A 94 -3.47 17.34 -18.82
C GLN A 94 -4.07 16.76 -20.12
N GLY A 95 -5.24 16.12 -20.07
CA GLY A 95 -5.90 15.55 -21.24
C GLY A 95 -5.22 14.32 -21.85
N GLN A 96 -4.43 13.57 -21.08
CA GLN A 96 -3.72 12.38 -21.58
C GLN A 96 -4.70 11.27 -21.99
N THR A 97 -4.53 10.72 -23.19
CA THR A 97 -5.31 9.58 -23.71
C THR A 97 -4.58 8.24 -23.66
N LYS A 98 -3.26 8.28 -23.40
CA LYS A 98 -2.41 7.09 -23.22
C LYS A 98 -2.80 6.30 -21.96
N ARG A 99 -2.36 5.04 -21.90
CA ARG A 99 -2.46 4.21 -20.68
C ARG A 99 -1.77 4.90 -19.51
N LEU A 100 -2.31 4.71 -18.30
CA LEU A 100 -1.89 5.46 -17.11
C LEU A 100 -0.38 5.33 -16.82
N HIS A 101 0.22 4.15 -16.99
CA HIS A 101 1.66 3.94 -16.76
C HIS A 101 2.59 4.62 -17.80
N MET A 102 2.05 5.17 -18.88
CA MET A 102 2.79 5.94 -19.89
C MET A 102 2.60 7.45 -19.72
N CYS A 103 1.87 7.89 -18.70
CA CYS A 103 1.66 9.30 -18.46
C CYS A 103 2.97 9.95 -17.96
N ASP A 104 3.20 11.18 -18.38
CA ASP A 104 4.24 12.03 -17.81
C ASP A 104 3.64 13.40 -17.59
N ILE A 105 3.81 13.93 -16.39
CA ILE A 105 3.29 15.24 -15.96
C ILE A 105 4.36 16.33 -15.98
N TYR A 106 5.58 15.98 -16.41
CA TYR A 106 6.70 16.91 -16.49
C TYR A 106 6.37 18.14 -17.35
N GLY A 107 6.79 19.32 -16.88
CA GLY A 107 6.59 20.58 -17.58
C GLY A 107 5.16 21.15 -17.56
N ASN A 108 4.16 20.43 -17.02
CA ASN A 108 2.78 20.90 -17.02
C ASN A 108 2.48 21.84 -15.84
N LYS A 109 2.57 23.15 -16.09
CA LYS A 109 2.30 24.19 -15.08
C LYS A 109 0.87 24.15 -14.54
N TYR A 110 -0.11 23.83 -15.38
CA TYR A 110 -1.51 23.76 -14.95
C TYR A 110 -1.71 22.64 -13.92
N VAL A 111 -1.20 21.45 -14.20
CA VAL A 111 -1.22 20.33 -13.24
C VAL A 111 -0.50 20.70 -11.95
N GLY A 112 0.67 21.35 -12.05
CA GLY A 112 1.44 21.83 -10.90
C GLY A 112 0.66 22.78 -10.01
N GLU A 113 -0.06 23.75 -10.59
CA GLU A 113 -0.87 24.71 -9.82
C GLU A 113 -2.02 24.00 -9.08
N ARG A 114 -2.73 23.09 -9.76
CA ARG A 114 -3.82 22.32 -9.13
C ARG A 114 -3.32 21.41 -8.00
N PHE A 115 -2.11 20.85 -8.15
CA PHE A 115 -1.47 20.07 -7.08
C PHE A 115 -1.04 20.97 -5.91
N LYS A 116 -0.46 22.14 -6.19
CA LYS A 116 -0.08 23.14 -5.18
C LYS A 116 -1.28 23.65 -4.39
N GLU A 117 -2.41 23.93 -5.02
CA GLU A 117 -3.67 24.29 -4.36
C GLU A 117 -4.08 23.22 -3.33
N MET A 118 -3.98 21.93 -3.70
CA MET A 118 -4.27 20.83 -2.80
C MET A 118 -3.30 20.81 -1.60
N LEU A 119 -1.99 20.94 -1.86
CA LEU A 119 -0.95 20.91 -0.83
C LEU A 119 -1.05 22.10 0.14
N ALA A 120 -1.37 23.29 -0.37
CA ALA A 120 -1.43 24.53 0.41
C ALA A 120 -2.49 24.48 1.53
N MET A 121 -3.52 23.63 1.40
CA MET A 121 -4.53 23.46 2.44
C MET A 121 -3.98 22.77 3.70
N GLY A 122 -2.89 22.00 3.60
CA GLY A 122 -2.32 21.27 4.73
C GLY A 122 -3.38 20.46 5.50
N ASN A 123 -3.45 20.66 6.82
CA ASN A 123 -4.46 20.03 7.69
C ASN A 123 -5.61 21.00 8.08
N SER A 124 -5.82 22.09 7.32
CA SER A 124 -6.85 23.10 7.64
C SER A 124 -8.29 22.67 7.28
N LYS A 125 -8.43 21.62 6.47
CA LYS A 125 -9.70 21.06 6.01
C LYS A 125 -9.70 19.53 6.18
N PRO A 126 -10.87 18.88 6.31
CA PRO A 126 -10.96 17.42 6.28
C PRO A 126 -10.30 16.84 5.03
N TRP A 127 -9.53 15.76 5.20
CA TRP A 127 -8.72 15.17 4.12
C TRP A 127 -9.55 14.81 2.88
N SER A 128 -10.81 14.41 3.03
CA SER A 128 -11.70 14.06 1.91
C SER A 128 -12.08 15.29 1.07
N LYS A 129 -12.18 16.47 1.69
CA LYS A 129 -12.37 17.74 0.99
C LYS A 129 -11.09 18.16 0.26
N VAL A 130 -9.94 17.96 0.89
CA VAL A 130 -8.62 18.21 0.27
C VAL A 130 -8.42 17.31 -0.93
N LEU A 131 -8.67 16.01 -0.80
CA LEU A 131 -8.57 15.03 -1.89
C LEU A 131 -9.44 15.40 -3.10
N LYS A 132 -10.65 15.90 -2.84
CA LYS A 132 -11.61 16.29 -3.87
C LYS A 132 -11.09 17.42 -4.76
N THR A 133 -10.28 18.36 -4.25
CA THR A 133 -9.85 19.53 -5.04
C THR A 133 -8.94 19.14 -6.21
N LEU A 134 -8.14 18.09 -6.05
CA LEU A 134 -7.28 17.56 -7.10
C LEU A 134 -7.96 16.46 -7.91
N THR A 135 -8.62 15.51 -7.22
CA THR A 135 -9.05 14.25 -7.84
C THR A 135 -10.52 14.23 -8.27
N GLY A 136 -11.35 15.10 -7.71
CA GLY A 136 -12.81 15.01 -7.79
C GLY A 136 -13.43 13.96 -6.85
N ASP A 137 -12.63 13.06 -6.28
CA ASP A 137 -13.08 11.99 -5.40
C ASP A 137 -13.07 12.43 -3.93
N THR A 138 -13.94 11.83 -3.11
CA THR A 138 -13.98 12.05 -1.65
C THR A 138 -13.51 10.84 -0.85
N LYS A 139 -13.17 9.74 -1.53
CA LYS A 139 -12.81 8.46 -0.94
C LYS A 139 -11.45 8.00 -1.45
N LEU A 140 -10.82 7.15 -0.66
CA LEU A 140 -9.64 6.42 -1.07
C LEU A 140 -10.05 5.32 -2.05
N GLU A 141 -9.49 5.33 -3.25
CA GLU A 141 -9.89 4.42 -4.34
C GLU A 141 -8.68 3.63 -4.89
N SER A 142 -8.78 2.31 -4.93
CA SER A 142 -7.71 1.43 -5.43
C SER A 142 -7.70 1.28 -6.95
N GLN A 143 -8.76 1.72 -7.63
CA GLN A 143 -8.91 1.54 -9.09
C GLN A 143 -7.72 2.11 -9.87
N ALA A 144 -7.16 3.24 -9.45
CA ALA A 144 -6.00 3.84 -10.11
C ALA A 144 -4.75 2.95 -10.07
N VAL A 145 -4.57 2.15 -9.00
CA VAL A 145 -3.50 1.15 -8.90
C VAL A 145 -3.72 0.05 -9.94
N LEU A 146 -4.97 -0.45 -10.04
CA LEU A 146 -5.34 -1.49 -11.00
C LEU A 146 -5.20 -1.01 -12.44
N ASP A 147 -5.67 0.21 -12.75
CA ASP A 147 -5.56 0.83 -14.08
C ASP A 147 -4.08 0.95 -14.51
N PHE A 148 -3.20 1.34 -13.58
CA PHE A 148 -1.76 1.47 -13.85
C PHE A 148 -1.13 0.12 -14.21
N PHE A 149 -1.42 -0.92 -13.42
CA PHE A 149 -0.82 -2.25 -13.57
C PHE A 149 -1.61 -3.22 -14.47
N GLN A 150 -2.71 -2.79 -15.08
CA GLN A 150 -3.60 -3.64 -15.86
C GLN A 150 -2.86 -4.50 -16.91
N PRO A 151 -1.93 -3.97 -17.74
CA PRO A 151 -1.26 -4.80 -18.75
C PRO A 151 -0.39 -5.90 -18.12
N LEU A 152 0.30 -5.57 -17.02
CA LEU A 152 1.12 -6.53 -16.30
C LEU A 152 0.25 -7.60 -15.63
N HIS A 153 -0.87 -7.21 -15.04
CA HIS A 153 -1.80 -8.15 -14.43
C HIS A 153 -2.38 -9.13 -15.45
N GLN A 154 -2.77 -8.65 -16.63
CA GLN A 154 -3.24 -9.49 -17.73
C GLN A 154 -2.15 -10.48 -18.18
N TRP A 155 -0.92 -9.99 -18.37
CA TRP A 155 0.21 -10.84 -18.73
C TRP A 155 0.50 -11.92 -17.68
N LEU A 156 0.56 -11.55 -16.39
CA LEU A 156 0.80 -12.49 -15.29
C LEU A 156 -0.28 -13.59 -15.22
N LYS A 157 -1.55 -13.25 -15.46
CA LYS A 157 -2.62 -14.26 -15.50
C LYS A 157 -2.42 -15.28 -16.63
N MET A 158 -2.03 -14.83 -17.81
CA MET A 158 -1.77 -15.71 -18.95
C MET A 158 -0.55 -16.59 -18.71
N GLU A 159 0.54 -16.00 -18.22
CA GLU A 159 1.78 -16.74 -17.95
C GLU A 159 1.59 -17.79 -16.83
N ASN A 160 0.95 -17.42 -15.72
CA ASN A 160 0.69 -18.38 -14.64
C ASN A 160 -0.18 -19.54 -15.11
N LEU A 161 -1.19 -19.27 -15.95
CA LEU A 161 -2.04 -20.31 -16.53
C LEU A 161 -1.24 -21.22 -17.48
N ALA A 162 -0.45 -20.63 -18.38
CA ALA A 162 0.37 -21.37 -19.35
C ALA A 162 1.42 -22.26 -18.67
N ARG A 163 1.95 -21.84 -17.52
CA ARG A 163 2.94 -22.58 -16.73
C ARG A 163 2.32 -23.53 -15.70
N GLY A 164 1.00 -23.48 -15.50
CA GLY A 164 0.33 -24.23 -14.45
C GLY A 164 0.72 -23.82 -13.03
N TYR A 165 1.13 -22.56 -12.83
CA TYR A 165 1.50 -22.07 -11.50
C TYR A 165 0.24 -21.78 -10.67
N PRO A 166 0.10 -22.38 -9.46
CA PRO A 166 -1.01 -22.08 -8.58
C PRO A 166 -0.93 -20.63 -8.08
N VAL A 167 -2.10 -19.98 -7.93
CA VAL A 167 -2.19 -18.63 -7.37
C VAL A 167 -2.59 -18.71 -5.91
N GLY A 168 -1.75 -18.12 -5.05
CA GLY A 168 -1.92 -18.14 -3.60
C GLY A 168 -0.94 -19.10 -2.94
N TRP A 169 -1.16 -19.33 -1.64
CA TRP A 169 -0.37 -20.23 -0.81
C TRP A 169 -1.32 -20.93 0.16
N MET A 170 -0.91 -22.13 0.60
CA MET A 170 -1.58 -22.88 1.67
C MET A 170 -1.12 -22.38 3.03
#